data_AF-A0A932LE06-F1
#
_entry.id   AF-A0A932LE06-F1
#
_cell.length_a   1.000
_cell.length_b   1.000
_cell.length_c   1.000
_cell.angle_alpha   90.00
_cell.angle_beta   90.00
_cell.angle_gamma   90.00
#
_symmetry.space_group_name_H-M   'P 1'
#
loop_
_entity.id
_entity.type
_entity.pdbx_description
1 polymer ?
#
loop_
_entity_poly.entity_id
_entity_poly.type
_entity_poly.pdbx_seq_one_letter_code
_entity_poly.pdbx_strand_id
1 'polypeptide(L)' 'MTLRSNRELANTKQKLSLLEESYKEARDDPDEDEHVREVTLESLTRVINQLKEEIARYVAHQPARR' A
#
# COMPACT_ATOMS: atom_id res chain seq x y z
N MET A 1 1.54 12.18 1.95
CA MET A 1 0.07 12.16 2.07
C MET A 1 -0.27 12.15 3.55
N THR A 2 -1.40 12.73 3.96
CA THR A 2 -1.85 12.69 5.36
C THR A 2 -3.34 12.35 5.40
N LEU A 3 -3.73 11.33 6.16
CA LEU A 3 -5.14 10.96 6.36
C LEU A 3 -5.80 11.90 7.36
N ARG A 4 -7.03 12.30 7.06
CA ARG A 4 -7.81 13.29 7.83
C ARG A 4 -9.14 12.74 8.30
N SER A 5 -9.60 11.60 7.76
CA SER A 5 -10.89 11.03 8.12
C SER A 5 -10.91 9.50 8.05
N ASN A 6 -11.88 8.89 8.75
CA ASN A 6 -12.13 7.45 8.67
C ASN A 6 -12.51 6.99 7.25
N ARG A 7 -13.14 7.87 6.44
CA ARG A 7 -13.43 7.57 5.03
C ARG A 7 -12.15 7.46 4.22
N GLU A 8 -11.22 8.40 4.40
CA GLU A 8 -9.91 8.34 3.76
C GLU A 8 -9.11 7.12 4.23
N LEU A 9 -9.18 6.77 5.52
CA LEU A 9 -8.58 5.54 6.05
C LEU A 9 -9.14 4.29 5.34
N ALA A 10 -10.47 4.19 5.22
CA ALA A 10 -11.12 3.06 4.54
C ALA A 10 -10.70 2.95 3.07
N ASN A 11 -10.71 4.07 2.34
CA ASN A 11 -10.26 4.12 0.95
C ASN A 11 -8.77 3.74 0.82
N THR A 12 -7.93 4.19 1.75
CA THR A 12 -6.50 3.89 1.76
C THR A 12 -6.24 2.41 2.04
N LYS A 13 -7.01 1.80 2.95
CA LYS A 13 -6.96 0.34 3.18
C LYS A 13 -7.39 -0.45 1.95
N GLN A 14 -8.46 -0.04 1.27
CA GLN A 14 -8.90 -0.70 0.03
C GLN A 14 -7.81 -0.58 -1.06
N LYS A 15 -7.24 0.61 -1.24
CA LYS A 15 -6.15 0.83 -2.19
C LYS A 15 -4.91 0.00 -1.84
N LEU A 16 -4.59 -0.12 -0.56
CA LEU A 16 -3.49 -0.96 -0.09
C LEU A 16 -3.71 -2.43 -0.47
N SER A 17 -4.91 -2.98 -0.24
CA SER A 17 -5.24 -4.35 -0.63
C SER A 17 -5.07 -4.61 -2.13
N LEU A 18 -5.53 -3.69 -2.98
CA LEU A 18 -5.37 -3.81 -4.43
C LEU A 18 -3.90 -3.78 -4.85
N LEU A 19 -3.08 -2.92 -4.25
CA LEU A 19 -1.65 -2.85 -4.55
C LEU A 19 -0.90 -4.10 -4.07
N GLU A 20 -1.29 -4.67 -2.93
CA GLU A 20 -0.73 -5.94 -2.44
C GLU A 20 -1.12 -7.12 -3.32
N GLU A 21 -2.29 -7.09 -3.95
CA GLU A 21 -2.72 -8.07 -4.95
C GLU A 21 -1.90 -7.93 -6.24
N SER A 22 -1.80 -6.71 -6.80
CA SER A 22 -0.97 -6.46 -7.99
C SER A 22 0.51 -6.80 -7.77
N TYR A 23 1.04 -6.61 -6.56
CA TYR A 23 2.40 -7.04 -6.22
C TYR A 23 2.57 -8.56 -6.32
N LYS A 24 1.57 -9.34 -5.88
CA LYS A 24 1.61 -10.80 -5.99
C LYS A 24 1.52 -11.22 -7.45
N GLU A 25 0.60 -10.63 -8.20
CA GLU A 25 0.44 -10.90 -9.63
C GLU A 25 1.74 -10.63 -10.40
N ALA A 26 2.34 -9.45 -10.24
CA ALA A 26 3.61 -9.11 -10.89
C ALA A 26 4.78 -10.00 -10.43
N ARG A 27 4.79 -10.42 -9.16
CA ARG A 27 5.84 -11.30 -8.64
C ARG A 27 5.79 -12.69 -9.23
N ASP A 28 4.57 -13.20 -9.45
CA ASP A 28 4.33 -14.56 -9.91
C ASP A 28 4.14 -14.64 -11.44
N ASP A 29 4.25 -13.52 -12.16
CA ASP A 29 4.19 -13.45 -13.63
C ASP A 29 5.45 -14.06 -14.27
N PRO A 30 5.35 -15.22 -14.93
CA PRO A 30 6.48 -15.90 -15.56
C PRO A 30 6.85 -15.30 -16.93
N ASP A 31 5.98 -14.49 -17.53
CA ASP A 31 6.13 -13.96 -18.89
C ASP A 31 6.75 -12.55 -18.90
N GLU A 32 6.85 -11.90 -17.74
CA GLU A 32 7.46 -10.57 -17.59
C GLU A 32 8.99 -10.63 -17.58
N ASP A 33 9.62 -9.70 -18.31
CA ASP A 33 11.07 -9.50 -18.30
C ASP A 33 11.56 -9.26 -16.86
N GLU A 34 12.63 -9.94 -16.47
CA GLU A 34 13.14 -9.93 -15.09
C GLU A 34 13.46 -8.51 -14.60
N HIS A 35 14.06 -7.68 -15.46
CA HIS A 35 14.40 -6.31 -15.08
C HIS A 35 13.14 -5.45 -14.92
N VAL A 36 12.15 -5.64 -15.80
CA VAL A 36 10.86 -4.94 -15.70
C VAL A 36 10.12 -5.35 -14.42
N ARG A 37 10.07 -6.65 -14.11
CA ARG A 37 9.47 -7.18 -12.89
C ARG A 37 10.12 -6.60 -11.64
N GLU A 38 11.45 -6.56 -11.57
CA GLU A 38 12.17 -5.98 -10.44
C GLU A 38 11.80 -4.51 -10.21
N VAL A 39 11.79 -3.69 -11.26
CA VAL A 39 11.45 -2.26 -11.17
C VAL A 39 9.99 -2.07 -10.76
N THR A 40 9.07 -2.88 -11.31
CA THR A 40 7.65 -2.87 -10.95
C THR A 40 7.45 -3.22 -9.48
N LEU A 41 8.08 -4.30 -9.00
CA LEU A 41 7.99 -4.74 -7.61
C LEU A 41 8.61 -3.73 -6.64
N GLU A 42 9.72 -3.09 -7.00
CA GLU A 42 10.33 -2.04 -6.19
C GLU A 42 9.39 -0.84 -6.05
N SER A 43 8.82 -0.38 -7.16
CA SER A 43 7.86 0.72 -7.19
C SER A 43 6.62 0.43 -6.33
N LEU A 44 6.02 -0.76 -6.51
CA LEU A 44 4.87 -1.21 -5.73
C LEU A 44 5.19 -1.28 -4.24
N THR A 45 6.35 -1.83 -3.89
CA THR A 45 6.80 -1.95 -2.48
C THR A 45 6.91 -0.57 -1.83
N ARG A 46 7.51 0.42 -2.51
CA ARG A 46 7.63 1.79 -1.99
C ARG A 46 6.26 2.40 -1.70
N VAL A 47 5.31 2.26 -2.62
CA VAL A 47 3.94 2.80 -2.45
C VAL A 47 3.20 2.07 -1.32
N ILE A 48 3.26 0.75 -1.28
CA ILE A 48 2.66 -0.08 -0.22
C ILE A 48 3.17 0.36 1.17
N ASN A 49 4.48 0.51 1.32
CA ASN A 49 5.09 0.92 2.58
C ASN A 49 4.64 2.32 2.98
N GLN A 50 4.61 3.27 2.03
CA GLN A 50 4.12 4.61 2.30
C GLN A 50 2.66 4.62 2.78
N LEU A 51 1.78 3.80 2.20
CA LEU A 51 0.39 3.71 2.64
C LEU A 51 0.26 3.05 4.01
N LYS A 52 1.06 2.00 4.30
CA LYS A 52 1.10 1.35 5.61
C LYS A 52 1.55 2.31 6.71
N GLU A 53 2.63 3.06 6.48
CA GLU A 53 3.10 4.09 7.40
C GLU A 53 2.04 5.16 7.65
N GLU A 54 1.35 5.59 6.59
CA GLU A 54 0.34 6.62 6.72
C GLU A 54 -0.89 6.15 7.51
N ILE A 55 -1.34 4.91 7.28
CA ILE A 55 -2.37 4.27 8.09
C ILE A 55 -1.92 4.18 9.56
N ALA A 56 -0.69 3.73 9.80
CA ALA A 56 -0.15 3.60 11.16
C ALA A 56 -0.06 4.96 11.87
N ARG A 57 0.42 6.00 11.19
CA ARG A 57 0.42 7.37 11.71
C ARG A 57 -0.98 7.83 12.06
N TYR A 58 -1.94 7.67 11.15
CA TYR A 58 -3.31 8.10 11.41
C TYR A 58 -3.93 7.40 12.63
N VAL A 59 -3.79 6.08 12.72
CA VAL A 59 -4.31 5.29 13.84
C VAL A 59 -3.65 5.68 15.16
N ALA A 60 -2.33 5.95 15.17
CA ALA A 60 -1.62 6.39 16.36
C ALA A 60 -2.05 7.79 16.85
N HIS A 61 -2.45 8.68 15.93
CA HIS A 61 -2.93 10.03 16.26
C HIS A 61 -4.43 10.09 16.56
N GLN A 62 -5.19 9.02 16.31
CA GLN A 62 -6.56 8.96 16.81
C GLN A 62 -6.49 8.81 18.34
N PRO A 63 -7.01 9.78 19.13
CA PRO A 63 -7.05 9.62 20.57
C PRO A 63 -7.81 8.33 20.83
N ALA A 64 -7.22 7.43 21.62
CA ALA A 64 -7.88 6.24 22.09
C ALA A 64 -9.21 6.70 22.69
N ARG A 65 -10.31 6.50 21.95
CA ARG A 65 -11.66 6.71 22.48
C ARG A 65 -11.84 5.62 23.52
N ARG A 66 -11.38 5.89 24.74
CA ARG A 66 -11.78 5.25 25.98
C ARG A 66 -12.80 6.15 26.65
#